data_AF-A0A936JYZ4-F1
#
_entry.id   AF-A0A936JYZ4-F1
#
_cell.length_a   1.000
_cell.length_b   1.000
_cell.length_c   1.000
_cell.angle_alpha   90.00
_cell.angle_beta   90.00
_cell.angle_gamma   90.00
#
_symmetry.space_group_name_H-M   'P 1'
#
loop_
_entity.id
_entity.type
_entity.pdbx_description
1 polymer ?
#
loop_
_entity_poly.entity_id
_entity_poly.type
_entity_poly.pdbx_seq_one_letter_code
_entity_poly.pdbx_strand_id
1 'polypeptide(L)'
;MQDKLNEFANEIVCPTCGSKTVSKVKYTWWGGVLGPKLLHHTKCDDCKYTFNSKTGKSNTPGIIMYSVVLFVVAFAVFFFIRTM
;
A
#
# COMPACT_ATOMS: atom_id res chain seq x y z
N MET A 1 17.34 17.81 -19.71
CA MET A 1 17.72 16.40 -19.96
C MET A 1 17.67 15.55 -18.68
N GLN A 2 17.70 16.18 -17.50
CA GLN A 2 17.49 15.54 -16.19
C GLN A 2 16.05 15.03 -16.00
N ASP A 3 15.05 15.70 -16.59
CA ASP A 3 13.64 15.32 -16.44
C ASP A 3 13.32 13.92 -17.02
N LYS A 4 13.97 13.58 -18.13
CA LYS A 4 13.84 12.27 -18.78
C LYS A 4 14.52 11.14 -17.97
N LEU A 5 15.65 11.43 -17.32
CA LEU A 5 16.36 10.46 -16.46
C LEU A 5 15.55 10.09 -15.21
N ASN A 6 14.83 11.06 -14.64
CA ASN A 6 13.93 10.84 -13.51
C ASN A 6 12.67 10.05 -13.89
N GLU A 7 12.25 10.13 -15.15
CA GLU A 7 11.15 9.35 -15.73
C GLU A 7 11.51 7.86 -15.82
N PHE A 8 12.72 7.52 -16.30
CA PHE A 8 13.21 6.14 -16.35
C PHE A 8 13.60 5.56 -14.98
N ALA A 9 14.02 6.41 -14.04
CA ALA A 9 14.32 6.00 -12.66
C ALA A 9 13.05 5.67 -11.85
N ASN A 10 11.86 6.10 -12.31
CA ASN A 10 10.58 5.82 -11.67
C ASN A 10 9.75 4.77 -12.42
N GLU A 11 10.37 3.94 -13.26
CA GLU A 11 9.69 2.74 -13.76
C GLU A 11 9.47 1.80 -12.57
N ILE A 12 8.20 1.57 -12.21
CA ILE A 12 7.83 0.67 -11.12
C ILE A 12 8.03 -0.77 -11.61
N VAL A 13 9.15 -1.37 -11.21
CA VAL A 13 9.47 -2.77 -11.51
C VAL A 13 9.19 -3.63 -10.29
N CYS A 14 8.69 -4.84 -10.50
CA CYS A 14 8.52 -5.80 -9.43
C CYS A 14 9.88 -6.19 -8.81
N PRO A 15 10.09 -5.99 -7.50
CA PRO A 15 11.38 -6.26 -6.84
C PRO A 15 11.71 -7.76 -6.75
N THR A 16 10.73 -8.63 -6.96
CA THR A 16 10.89 -10.09 -6.81
C THR A 16 11.20 -10.78 -8.14
N CYS A 17 10.56 -10.36 -9.24
CA CYS A 17 10.68 -11.02 -10.54
C CYS A 17 11.15 -10.13 -11.69
N GLY A 18 11.36 -8.83 -11.45
CA GLY A 18 11.82 -7.90 -12.47
C GLY A 18 10.76 -7.50 -13.52
N SER A 19 9.51 -7.94 -13.38
CA SER A 19 8.45 -7.58 -14.33
C SER A 19 8.05 -6.10 -14.25
N LYS A 20 7.75 -5.51 -15.42
CA LYS A 20 7.20 -4.16 -15.56
C LYS A 20 5.67 -4.13 -15.54
N THR A 21 5.00 -5.28 -15.59
CA THR A 21 3.54 -5.39 -15.53
C THR A 21 3.09 -5.37 -14.08
N VAL A 22 2.76 -4.17 -13.60
CA VAL A 22 2.33 -3.94 -12.22
C VAL A 22 1.02 -3.15 -12.19
N SER A 23 0.10 -3.59 -11.34
CA SER A 23 -1.22 -3.01 -11.18
C SER A 23 -1.41 -2.45 -9.77
N LYS A 24 -1.94 -1.23 -9.67
CA LYS A 24 -2.31 -0.62 -8.38
C LYS A 24 -3.51 -1.36 -7.80
N VAL A 25 -3.42 -1.75 -6.53
CA VAL A 25 -4.52 -2.42 -5.84
C VAL A 25 -5.56 -1.36 -5.46
N LYS A 26 -6.79 -1.52 -5.93
CA LYS A 26 -7.88 -0.57 -5.70
C LYS A 26 -8.64 -0.80 -4.38
N TYR A 27 -8.61 -2.04 -3.89
CA TYR A 27 -9.34 -2.44 -2.69
C TYR A 27 -8.61 -3.59 -1.97
N THR A 28 -8.60 -3.55 -0.64
CA THR A 28 -8.20 -4.68 0.21
C THR A 28 -9.25 -4.91 1.30
N TRP A 29 -9.40 -6.16 1.74
CA TRP A 29 -10.35 -6.49 2.80
C TRP A 29 -9.99 -5.87 4.16
N TRP A 30 -8.70 -5.62 4.42
CA TRP A 30 -8.22 -5.01 5.67
C TRP A 30 -8.21 -3.47 5.64
N GLY A 31 -8.22 -2.86 4.45
CA GLY A 31 -8.03 -1.41 4.29
C GLY A 31 -9.07 -0.71 3.42
N GLY A 32 -10.06 -1.44 2.92
CA GLY A 32 -11.02 -0.92 1.96
C GLY A 32 -10.31 -0.33 0.74
N VAL A 33 -10.85 0.79 0.24
CA VAL A 33 -10.23 1.58 -0.83
C VAL A 33 -9.09 2.47 -0.30
N LEU A 34 -9.12 2.80 0.99
CA LEU A 34 -8.29 3.84 1.60
C LEU A 34 -6.88 3.33 1.92
N GLY A 35 -6.77 2.15 2.53
CA GLY A 35 -5.50 1.51 2.88
C GLY A 35 -4.54 1.32 1.69
N PRO A 36 -4.99 0.72 0.56
CA PRO A 36 -4.15 0.56 -0.62
C PRO A 36 -3.64 1.88 -1.19
N LYS A 37 -4.47 2.93 -1.15
CA LYS A 37 -4.13 4.27 -1.65
C LYS A 37 -3.08 4.94 -0.75
N LEU A 38 -3.22 4.85 0.57
CA LEU A 38 -2.26 5.41 1.53
C LEU A 38 -0.90 4.72 1.48
N LEU A 39 -0.89 3.39 1.31
CA LEU A 39 0.34 2.58 1.31
C LEU A 39 0.93 2.37 -0.09
N HIS A 40 0.42 3.07 -1.11
CA HIS A 40 0.84 2.87 -2.50
C HIS A 40 0.89 1.38 -2.91
N HIS A 41 -0.12 0.62 -2.45
CA HIS A 41 -0.14 -0.83 -2.55
C HIS A 41 -0.31 -1.26 -4.00
N THR A 42 0.71 -1.93 -4.50
CA THR A 42 0.84 -2.33 -5.90
C THR A 42 1.10 -3.82 -5.94
N LYS A 43 0.54 -4.49 -6.94
CA LYS A 43 0.65 -5.93 -7.16
C LYS A 43 1.31 -6.17 -8.51
N CYS A 44 2.24 -7.10 -8.57
CA CYS A 44 2.78 -7.61 -9.82
C CYS A 44 1.75 -8.49 -10.52
N ASP A 45 1.50 -8.28 -11.80
CA ASP A 45 0.54 -9.08 -12.55
C ASP A 45 1.10 -10.47 -12.93
N ASP A 46 2.42 -10.63 -12.91
CA ASP A 46 3.06 -11.92 -13.20
C ASP A 46 3.22 -12.77 -11.93
N CYS A 47 4.07 -12.35 -10.98
CA CYS A 47 4.38 -13.15 -9.78
C CYS A 47 3.42 -12.92 -8.60
N LYS A 48 2.44 -12.01 -8.73
CA LYS A 48 1.45 -11.66 -7.70
C LYS A 48 2.02 -11.07 -6.40
N TYR A 49 3.32 -10.80 -6.34
CA TYR A 49 3.94 -10.12 -5.19
C TYR A 49 3.35 -8.73 -4.99
N THR A 50 3.14 -8.35 -3.73
CA THR A 50 2.61 -7.03 -3.38
C THR A 50 3.66 -6.20 -2.65
N PHE A 51 3.76 -4.94 -3.05
CA PHE A 51 4.81 -4.04 -2.59
C PHE A 51 4.36 -2.60 -2.69
N ASN A 52 5.20 -1.70 -2.17
CA ASN A 52 5.02 -0.27 -2.24
C ASN A 52 5.61 0.26 -3.54
N SER A 53 4.81 0.85 -4.42
CA SER A 53 5.34 1.38 -5.69
C SER A 53 6.29 2.56 -5.54
N LYS A 54 6.28 3.28 -4.40
CA LYS A 54 7.23 4.38 -4.16
C LYS A 54 8.60 3.90 -3.68
N THR A 55 8.65 2.82 -2.91
CA THR A 55 9.89 2.38 -2.25
C THR A 55 10.41 1.02 -2.72
N GLY A 56 9.61 0.26 -3.48
CA GLY A 56 9.94 -1.11 -3.88
C GLY A 56 9.91 -2.12 -2.71
N LYS A 57 9.57 -1.70 -1.48
CA LYS A 57 9.60 -2.55 -0.29
C LYS A 57 8.24 -3.20 -0.02
N SER A 58 8.25 -4.26 0.79
CA SER A 58 7.03 -4.87 1.30
C SER A 58 6.18 -3.86 2.07
N ASN A 59 4.87 -3.91 1.85
CA ASN A 59 3.89 -3.08 2.54
C ASN A 59 3.44 -3.66 3.89
N THR A 60 3.91 -4.86 4.29
CA THR A 60 3.50 -5.51 5.54
C THR A 60 3.65 -4.62 6.77
N PRO A 61 4.79 -3.93 7.01
CA PRO A 61 4.94 -3.06 8.19
C PRO A 61 3.95 -1.88 8.17
N GLY A 62 3.72 -1.29 6.99
CA GLY A 62 2.75 -0.21 6.81
C GLY A 62 1.31 -0.66 7.06
N ILE A 63 0.96 -1.88 6.63
CA ILE A 63 -0.35 -2.50 6.89
C ILE A 63 -0.56 -2.71 8.39
N ILE A 64 0.45 -3.21 9.11
CA ILE A 64 0.37 -3.42 10.56
C ILE A 64 0.12 -2.09 11.27
N MET A 65 0.89 -1.04 10.96
CA MET A 65 0.69 0.29 11.57
C MET A 65 -0.69 0.88 11.25
N TYR A 66 -1.13 0.76 10.00
CA TYR A 66 -2.47 1.20 9.60
C TYR A 66 -3.56 0.48 10.40
N SER A 67 -3.47 -0.84 10.55
CA SER A 67 -4.42 -1.65 11.31
C SER A 67 -4.44 -1.30 12.79
N VAL A 68 -3.28 -1.03 13.40
CA VAL A 68 -3.18 -0.60 14.80
C VAL A 68 -3.89 0.75 15.00
N VAL A 69 -3.64 1.72 14.13
CA VAL A 69 -4.30 3.04 14.20
C VAL A 69 -5.81 2.91 14.05
N LEU A 70 -6.28 2.14 13.07
CA LEU A 70 -7.71 1.87 12.91
C LEU A 70 -8.33 1.24 14.15
N PHE A 71 -7.66 0.26 14.76
CA PHE A 71 -8.14 -0.39 15.96
C PHE A 71 -8.29 0.58 17.12
N VAL A 72 -7.27 1.42 17.37
CA VAL A 72 -7.32 2.44 18.44
C VAL A 72 -8.46 3.43 18.22
N VAL A 73 -8.64 3.92 16.98
CA VAL A 73 -9.72 4.85 16.65
C VAL A 73 -11.09 4.18 16.82
N ALA A 74 -11.28 2.98 16.29
CA ALA A 74 -12.53 2.24 16.42
C ALA A 74 -12.87 1.93 17.89
N PHE A 75 -11.86 1.55 18.69
CA PHE A 75 -12.02 1.30 20.12
C PHE A 75 -12.41 2.56 20.88
N ALA A 76 -11.77 3.70 20.60
CA ALA A 76 -12.10 4.98 21.22
C ALA A 76 -13.53 5.42 20.87
N VAL A 77 -13.92 5.31 19.59
CA VAL A 77 -15.29 5.61 19.13
C VAL A 77 -16.31 4.68 19.79
N PHE A 78 -16.03 3.38 19.85
CA PHE A 78 -16.91 2.42 20.52
C PHE A 78 -17.07 2.72 22.01
N PHE A 79 -15.97 2.99 22.71
CA PHE A 79 -16.00 3.36 24.12
C PHE A 79 -16.80 4.63 24.36
N PHE A 80 -16.60 5.65 23.51
CA PHE A 80 -17.35 6.91 23.59
C PHE A 80 -18.85 6.70 23.38
N ILE A 81 -19.25 6.01 22.31
CA ILE A 81 -20.67 5.68 22.03
C ILE A 81 -21.28 4.86 23.17
N ARG A 82 -20.52 3.93 23.77
CA ARG A 82 -21.01 3.10 24.86
C ARG A 82 -21.15 3.86 26.18
N THR A 83 -20.35 4.90 26.40
CA THR A 83 -20.30 5.64 27.67
C THR A 83 -21.30 6.80 27.70
N MET A 84 -21.71 7.30 26.53
CA MET A 84 -22.87 8.19 26.37
C MET A 84 -24.18 7.43 26.57
#